data_AF-A0A1Z5KSU2-F1
#
_entry.id   AF-A0A1Z5KSU2-F1
#
_cell.length_a   1.000
_cell.length_b   1.000
_cell.length_c   1.000
_cell.angle_alpha   90.00
_cell.angle_beta   90.00
_cell.angle_gamma   90.00
#
_symmetry.space_group_name_H-M   'P 1'
#
loop_
_entity.id
_entity.type
_entity.pdbx_description
1 polymer ?
#
loop_
_entity_poly.entity_id
_entity_poly.type
_entity_poly.pdbx_seq_one_letter_code
_entity_poly.pdbx_strand_id
1 'polypeptide(L)'
;MPPVLDPSQSKVDGLAFLGLSFARASEVGHPDSVTHQTAFDLNDIQDRAYEYVFSTNDDGWLVGGGEPLDSYKLPAPDSAHVEIMRIGTYRPEWGGLDREKLIAALQSGDILIPQIEVVPTAVVANGDVPPELEIRFDMDYEVGSEDEFVKSNDDLPVNWQLRFLHNQLFHKFQFPSRFCPGAHHSTILRKAEFRSSAHRDTYFQQCNKVVRQWRQQGVQPLVWDPANDTPGIQRLACQYQGQVVHEPAYQSGLYLFTDRTRITHHFAPNFLPPYNTPEKRHIIYQFLKEQWNETTLSWQPVVAKKRKLDDEPTRE
;
A
#
# COMPACT_ATOMS: atom_id res chain seq x y z
N MET A 1 13.19 7.15 -9.22
CA MET A 1 12.50 8.47 -9.15
C MET A 1 12.42 9.09 -10.54
N PRO A 2 11.35 9.81 -10.91
CA PRO A 2 10.20 10.19 -10.08
C PRO A 2 8.86 9.72 -10.69
N PRO A 3 7.71 9.93 -10.01
CA PRO A 3 6.58 10.41 -10.82
C PRO A 3 5.58 11.34 -10.10
N VAL A 4 5.88 12.57 -9.69
CA VAL A 4 6.96 13.48 -10.08
C VAL A 4 7.28 14.38 -8.89
N LEU A 5 8.39 14.11 -8.21
CA LEU A 5 9.18 15.12 -7.52
C LEU A 5 9.90 15.93 -8.60
N ASP A 6 9.51 17.19 -8.80
CA ASP A 6 10.22 18.16 -9.63
C ASP A 6 11.23 18.91 -8.73
N PRO A 7 12.54 18.59 -8.81
CA PRO A 7 13.54 19.21 -7.94
C PRO A 7 13.71 20.71 -8.20
N SER A 8 13.31 21.21 -9.38
CA SER A 8 13.39 22.65 -9.68
C SER A 8 12.29 23.45 -8.98
N GLN A 9 11.19 22.78 -8.61
CA GLN A 9 10.02 23.38 -7.96
C GLN A 9 9.80 22.87 -6.53
N SER A 10 10.61 21.91 -6.08
CA SER A 10 10.57 21.34 -4.73
C SER A 10 11.81 21.71 -3.96
N LYS A 11 11.65 22.25 -2.75
CA LYS A 11 12.79 22.67 -1.91
C LYS A 11 13.36 21.54 -1.07
N VAL A 12 12.52 20.62 -0.63
CA VAL A 12 12.85 19.53 0.29
C VAL A 12 12.00 18.32 -0.04
N ASP A 13 12.61 17.14 -0.05
CA ASP A 13 11.87 15.88 -0.08
C ASP A 13 11.34 15.54 1.32
N GLY A 14 10.07 15.12 1.40
CA GLY A 14 9.42 14.83 2.68
C GLY A 14 8.76 13.46 2.67
N LEU A 15 8.22 13.05 3.82
CA LEU A 15 7.67 11.70 4.03
C LEU A 15 6.19 11.70 4.39
N ALA A 16 5.46 12.79 4.18
CA ALA A 16 4.02 12.76 4.32
C ALA A 16 3.38 11.99 3.15
N PHE A 17 2.42 11.11 3.42
CA PHE A 17 1.72 10.35 2.37
C PHE A 17 0.30 9.93 2.78
N LEU A 18 -0.51 9.61 1.77
CA LEU A 18 -1.74 8.86 1.92
C LEU A 18 -1.46 7.40 1.60
N GLY A 19 -1.92 6.50 2.47
CA GLY A 19 -1.61 5.09 2.33
C GLY A 19 -2.52 4.17 3.12
N LEU A 20 -2.25 2.88 2.97
CA LEU A 20 -2.83 1.81 3.77
C LEU A 20 -1.83 1.41 4.85
N SER A 21 -2.30 1.10 6.05
CA SER A 21 -1.44 0.57 7.12
C SER A 21 -1.53 -0.95 7.15
N PHE A 22 -0.37 -1.60 7.13
CA PHE A 22 -0.22 -3.05 7.32
C PHE A 22 0.48 -3.39 8.62
N ALA A 23 0.91 -2.38 9.37
CA ALA A 23 1.66 -2.56 10.60
C ALA A 23 0.84 -3.36 11.61
N ARG A 24 1.53 -4.27 12.28
CA ARG A 24 0.95 -5.13 13.31
C ARG A 24 1.82 -5.19 14.55
N ALA A 25 1.19 -5.26 15.72
CA ALA A 25 1.88 -5.74 16.91
C ALA A 25 2.24 -7.22 16.72
N SER A 26 3.40 -7.61 17.24
CA SER A 26 3.90 -8.97 17.20
C SER A 26 4.52 -9.29 18.56
N GLU A 27 4.33 -10.52 19.04
CA GLU A 27 4.95 -10.98 20.28
C GLU A 27 6.49 -11.08 20.17
N VAL A 28 7.00 -11.14 18.94
CA VAL A 28 8.43 -11.33 18.62
C VAL A 28 9.06 -10.11 17.93
N GLY A 29 8.34 -8.98 17.87
CA GLY A 29 8.79 -7.74 17.23
C GLY A 29 9.15 -6.64 18.23
N HIS A 30 9.32 -5.42 17.72
CA HIS A 30 9.45 -4.22 18.52
C HIS A 30 8.20 -4.04 19.42
N PRO A 31 8.35 -3.78 20.72
CA PRO A 31 7.22 -3.72 21.66
C PRO A 31 6.29 -2.53 21.42
N ASP A 32 6.80 -1.44 20.84
CA ASP A 32 5.99 -0.27 20.46
C ASP A 32 5.31 -0.42 19.09
N SER A 33 5.41 -1.57 18.43
CA SER A 33 4.68 -1.84 17.19
C SER A 33 3.19 -1.94 17.46
N VAL A 34 2.42 -1.34 16.58
CA VAL A 34 0.98 -1.11 16.75
C VAL A 34 0.19 -1.93 15.74
N THR A 35 -0.98 -2.45 16.14
CA THR A 35 -1.85 -3.22 15.24
C THR A 35 -2.82 -2.33 14.48
N HIS A 36 -2.69 -2.35 13.16
CA HIS A 36 -3.60 -1.68 12.23
C HIS A 36 -4.35 -2.64 11.30
N GLN A 37 -3.89 -3.90 11.19
CA GLN A 37 -4.60 -4.96 10.48
C GLN A 37 -4.29 -6.34 11.06
N THR A 38 -5.19 -7.29 10.84
CA THR A 38 -5.04 -8.70 11.24
C THR A 38 -5.14 -9.68 10.06
N ALA A 39 -5.21 -9.17 8.83
CA ALA A 39 -5.39 -9.94 7.61
C ALA A 39 -4.16 -10.79 7.24
N PHE A 40 -2.95 -10.25 7.44
CA PHE A 40 -1.70 -10.89 7.02
C PHE A 40 -0.66 -10.87 8.14
N ASP A 41 -0.04 -12.02 8.41
CA ASP A 41 1.12 -12.12 9.30
C ASP A 41 2.42 -11.92 8.54
N LEU A 42 2.89 -10.68 8.53
CA LEU A 42 4.12 -10.35 7.82
C LEU A 42 5.38 -10.96 8.46
N ASN A 43 5.29 -11.61 9.63
CA ASN A 43 6.40 -12.42 10.15
C ASN A 43 6.66 -13.66 9.28
N ASP A 44 5.64 -14.20 8.60
CA ASP A 44 5.75 -15.44 7.83
C ASP A 44 6.74 -15.33 6.64
N ILE A 45 7.01 -14.11 6.19
CA ILE A 45 7.95 -13.79 5.10
C ILE A 45 9.25 -13.16 5.59
N GLN A 46 9.45 -13.07 6.90
CA GLN A 46 10.68 -12.54 7.49
C GLN A 46 11.69 -13.62 7.77
N ASP A 47 12.96 -13.25 7.65
CA ASP A 47 14.09 -14.03 8.10
C ASP A 47 14.66 -13.42 9.39
N ARG A 48 13.90 -13.53 10.49
CA ARG A 48 14.25 -12.93 11.80
C ARG A 48 15.55 -13.49 12.38
N ALA A 49 15.88 -14.74 12.05
CA ALA A 49 17.11 -15.40 12.48
C ALA A 49 18.31 -15.04 11.58
N TYR A 50 18.11 -14.27 10.50
CA TYR A 50 19.14 -13.96 9.50
C TYR A 50 19.79 -15.23 8.92
N GLU A 51 19.01 -16.28 8.70
CA GLU A 51 19.46 -17.54 8.09
C GLU A 51 19.81 -17.34 6.61
N TYR A 52 19.05 -16.52 5.88
CA TYR A 52 19.21 -16.28 4.45
C TYR A 52 19.87 -14.93 4.15
N VAL A 53 19.42 -13.88 4.83
CA VAL A 53 19.91 -12.51 4.67
C VAL A 53 21.16 -12.33 5.52
N PHE A 54 22.24 -11.89 4.90
CA PHE A 54 23.52 -11.59 5.56
C PHE A 54 23.59 -10.16 6.08
N SER A 55 23.13 -9.20 5.29
CA SER A 55 23.30 -7.77 5.56
C SER A 55 22.12 -6.96 5.00
N THR A 56 21.84 -5.84 5.66
CA THR A 56 20.76 -4.87 5.35
C THR A 56 21.26 -3.48 5.76
N ASN A 57 20.44 -2.44 5.60
CA ASN A 57 20.71 -1.19 6.32
C ASN A 57 20.49 -1.35 7.84
N ASP A 58 20.77 -0.28 8.58
CA ASP A 58 20.67 -0.19 10.03
C ASP A 58 19.26 -0.40 10.59
N ASP A 59 18.21 -0.10 9.82
CA ASP A 59 16.81 -0.27 10.23
C ASP A 59 16.38 -1.74 10.41
N GLY A 60 17.07 -2.71 9.77
CA GLY A 60 16.64 -4.11 9.79
C GLY A 60 15.26 -4.34 9.15
N TRP A 61 14.45 -5.21 9.75
CA TRP A 61 13.10 -5.54 9.29
C TRP A 61 12.10 -4.41 9.58
N LEU A 62 11.37 -3.97 8.55
CA LEU A 62 10.44 -2.82 8.63
C LEU A 62 8.99 -3.20 8.88
N VAL A 63 8.66 -4.50 8.84
CA VAL A 63 7.27 -5.02 8.85
C VAL A 63 7.08 -6.08 9.94
N GLY A 64 5.88 -6.63 10.08
CA GLY A 64 5.65 -7.84 10.91
C GLY A 64 5.95 -7.64 12.40
N GLY A 65 5.84 -6.43 12.91
CA GLY A 65 6.29 -6.05 14.25
C GLY A 65 7.65 -5.33 14.28
N GLY A 66 8.32 -5.15 13.15
CA GLY A 66 9.61 -4.45 13.07
C GLY A 66 10.78 -5.24 13.67
N GLU A 67 11.90 -4.55 13.88
CA GLU A 67 13.13 -5.12 14.47
C GLU A 67 13.08 -5.04 16.01
N PRO A 68 13.32 -6.14 16.75
CA PRO A 68 13.13 -6.18 18.20
C PRO A 68 14.25 -5.45 18.97
N LEU A 69 13.98 -5.11 20.25
CA LEU A 69 14.91 -4.37 21.12
C LEU A 69 16.22 -5.10 21.43
N ASP A 70 16.21 -6.43 21.39
CA ASP A 70 17.36 -7.29 21.65
C ASP A 70 18.13 -7.64 20.35
N SER A 71 17.77 -7.01 19.22
CA SER A 71 18.55 -7.09 17.99
C SER A 71 19.90 -6.36 18.11
N TYR A 72 20.85 -6.76 17.26
CA TYR A 72 22.10 -6.03 17.04
C TYR A 72 21.95 -4.90 16.00
N LYS A 73 20.74 -4.69 15.45
CA LYS A 73 20.38 -3.58 14.57
C LYS A 73 19.64 -2.48 15.32
N LEU A 74 19.40 -1.35 14.65
CA LEU A 74 18.57 -0.33 15.26
C LEU A 74 17.14 -0.89 15.42
N PRO A 75 16.60 -0.88 16.64
CA PRO A 75 15.23 -1.30 16.85
C PRO A 75 14.31 -0.33 16.11
N ALA A 76 13.61 -0.85 15.10
CA ALA A 76 12.70 -0.09 14.28
C ALA A 76 11.28 -0.63 14.51
N PRO A 77 10.30 0.21 14.86
CA PRO A 77 8.91 -0.21 14.96
C PRO A 77 8.37 -0.63 13.58
N ASP A 78 7.30 -1.42 13.60
CA ASP A 78 6.58 -1.80 12.39
C ASP A 78 6.08 -0.55 11.66
N SER A 79 6.53 -0.42 10.42
CA SER A 79 6.15 0.65 9.51
C SER A 79 5.55 0.09 8.23
N ALA A 80 4.98 -1.11 8.24
CA ALA A 80 4.38 -1.71 7.07
C ALA A 80 3.22 -0.83 6.55
N HIS A 81 3.35 -0.38 5.32
CA HIS A 81 2.35 0.44 4.65
C HIS A 81 2.42 0.27 3.14
N VAL A 82 1.32 0.58 2.47
CA VAL A 82 1.31 0.80 1.02
C VAL A 82 1.06 2.27 0.77
N GLU A 83 2.04 2.97 0.21
CA GLU A 83 1.86 4.36 -0.23
C GLU A 83 0.96 4.39 -1.47
N ILE A 84 -0.15 5.15 -1.39
CA ILE A 84 -1.02 5.41 -2.55
C ILE A 84 -0.61 6.72 -3.21
N MET A 85 -0.29 7.75 -2.42
CA MET A 85 0.26 9.01 -2.93
C MET A 85 1.12 9.66 -1.86
N ARG A 86 2.42 9.82 -2.16
CA ARG A 86 3.33 10.63 -1.36
C ARG A 86 3.10 12.11 -1.66
N ILE A 87 2.95 12.86 -0.58
CA ILE A 87 2.75 14.32 -0.55
C ILE A 87 4.09 15.04 -0.38
N GLY A 88 5.03 14.39 0.30
CA GLY A 88 6.30 14.98 0.65
C GLY A 88 6.14 15.90 1.85
N THR A 89 5.79 17.16 1.59
CA THR A 89 5.63 18.21 2.59
C THR A 89 4.25 18.83 2.55
N TYR A 90 3.75 19.33 3.68
CA TYR A 90 2.48 20.08 3.73
C TYR A 90 2.62 21.57 3.40
N ARG A 91 3.78 21.99 2.90
CA ARG A 91 4.11 23.38 2.59
C ARG A 91 4.11 23.61 1.08
N PRO A 92 3.09 24.28 0.52
CA PRO A 92 3.04 24.57 -0.91
C PRO A 92 4.28 25.34 -1.41
N GLU A 93 4.83 26.23 -0.59
CA GLU A 93 6.03 27.00 -0.91
C GLU A 93 7.33 26.17 -0.96
N TRP A 94 7.26 24.89 -0.58
CA TRP A 94 8.33 23.90 -0.71
C TRP A 94 8.04 22.87 -1.81
N GLY A 95 6.94 23.02 -2.57
CA GLY A 95 6.51 22.08 -3.61
C GLY A 95 5.42 21.09 -3.17
N GLY A 96 4.98 21.18 -1.91
CA GLY A 96 4.02 20.25 -1.30
C GLY A 96 2.54 20.61 -1.48
N LEU A 97 1.70 19.96 -0.69
CA LEU A 97 0.24 20.16 -0.68
C LEU A 97 -0.25 20.63 0.69
N ASP A 98 -1.09 21.67 0.72
CA ASP A 98 -1.68 22.14 1.97
C ASP A 98 -2.52 21.04 2.67
N ARG A 99 -2.24 20.82 3.96
CA ARG A 99 -2.85 19.74 4.73
C ARG A 99 -4.36 19.90 4.91
N GLU A 100 -4.83 21.12 5.16
CA GLU A 100 -6.26 21.37 5.41
C GLU A 100 -7.06 21.18 4.12
N LYS A 101 -6.53 21.63 2.98
CA LYS A 101 -7.13 21.38 1.67
C LYS A 101 -7.19 19.89 1.33
N LEU A 102 -6.14 19.14 1.65
CA LEU A 102 -6.12 17.69 1.46
C LEU A 102 -7.23 17.01 2.29
N ILE A 103 -7.30 17.33 3.58
CA ILE A 103 -8.31 16.76 4.49
C ILE A 103 -9.71 17.12 4.02
N ALA A 104 -9.96 18.38 3.67
CA ALA A 104 -11.27 18.84 3.20
C ALA A 104 -11.72 18.10 1.93
N ALA A 105 -10.81 17.89 0.97
CA ALA A 105 -11.12 17.15 -0.27
C ALA A 105 -11.40 15.65 -0.04
N LEU A 106 -10.73 15.02 0.94
CA LEU A 106 -11.01 13.63 1.32
C LEU A 106 -12.34 13.51 2.08
N GLN A 107 -12.71 14.53 2.86
CA GLN A 107 -13.97 14.55 3.63
C GLN A 107 -15.18 15.00 2.83
N SER A 108 -15.01 15.74 1.72
CA SER A 108 -16.13 16.25 0.92
C SER A 108 -16.84 15.17 0.11
N GLY A 109 -16.22 14.00 -0.09
CA GLY A 109 -16.69 12.96 -1.01
C GLY A 109 -16.19 13.14 -2.45
N ASP A 110 -15.30 14.11 -2.71
CA ASP A 110 -14.68 14.30 -4.03
C ASP A 110 -13.77 13.12 -4.42
N ILE A 111 -13.24 12.41 -3.42
CA ILE A 111 -12.52 11.16 -3.57
C ILE A 111 -13.42 10.04 -3.07
N LEU A 112 -13.73 9.09 -3.96
CA LEU A 112 -14.51 7.91 -3.66
C LEU A 112 -13.58 6.85 -3.06
N ILE A 113 -13.73 6.60 -1.76
CA ILE A 113 -12.93 5.63 -1.00
C ILE A 113 -13.74 4.34 -0.90
N PRO A 114 -13.32 3.25 -1.58
CA PRO A 114 -13.98 1.97 -1.44
C PRO A 114 -13.65 1.30 -0.11
N GLN A 115 -14.43 0.29 0.26
CA GLN A 115 -13.98 -0.72 1.21
C GLN A 115 -12.71 -1.39 0.64
N ILE A 116 -11.63 -1.36 1.42
CA ILE A 116 -10.32 -1.84 0.99
C ILE A 116 -10.18 -3.32 1.33
N GLU A 117 -10.15 -4.13 0.28
CA GLU A 117 -9.87 -5.56 0.32
C GLU A 117 -8.71 -5.84 -0.61
N VAL A 118 -7.67 -6.47 -0.09
CA VAL A 118 -6.42 -6.67 -0.81
C VAL A 118 -5.86 -8.05 -0.55
N VAL A 119 -4.92 -8.48 -1.38
CA VAL A 119 -4.10 -9.66 -1.14
C VAL A 119 -2.69 -9.43 -1.69
N PRO A 120 -1.64 -9.82 -0.95
CA PRO A 120 -0.28 -9.83 -1.48
C PRO A 120 -0.17 -10.69 -2.74
N THR A 121 0.51 -10.18 -3.76
CA THR A 121 0.69 -10.87 -5.06
C THR A 121 2.07 -11.53 -5.18
N ALA A 122 3.10 -10.93 -4.58
CA ALA A 122 4.47 -11.44 -4.61
C ALA A 122 5.34 -10.83 -3.50
N VAL A 123 6.48 -11.47 -3.22
CA VAL A 123 7.63 -10.85 -2.57
C VAL A 123 8.76 -10.76 -3.58
N VAL A 124 9.30 -9.57 -3.80
CA VAL A 124 10.29 -9.30 -4.85
C VAL A 124 11.50 -8.54 -4.30
N ALA A 125 12.63 -8.64 -4.99
CA ALA A 125 13.73 -7.69 -4.85
C ALA A 125 13.57 -6.61 -5.93
N ASN A 126 13.66 -5.34 -5.54
CA ASN A 126 13.62 -4.24 -6.49
C ASN A 126 14.94 -4.11 -7.28
N GLY A 127 15.02 -3.11 -8.17
CA GLY A 127 16.18 -2.89 -9.02
C GLY A 127 17.39 -2.21 -8.35
N ASP A 128 17.31 -1.86 -7.08
CA ASP A 128 18.41 -1.21 -6.37
C ASP A 128 19.57 -2.17 -6.11
N VAL A 129 20.77 -1.62 -5.89
CA VAL A 129 21.96 -2.40 -5.53
C VAL A 129 22.60 -1.83 -4.25
N PRO A 130 22.59 -2.56 -3.12
CA PRO A 130 21.77 -3.76 -2.86
C PRO A 130 20.25 -3.45 -2.89
N PRO A 131 19.40 -4.44 -3.20
CA PRO A 131 17.97 -4.23 -3.42
C PRO A 131 17.19 -3.95 -2.13
N GLU A 132 16.02 -3.34 -2.27
CA GLU A 132 14.95 -3.46 -1.26
C GLU A 132 14.14 -4.72 -1.53
N LEU A 133 13.64 -5.35 -0.47
CA LEU A 133 12.65 -6.42 -0.56
C LEU A 133 11.26 -5.82 -0.35
N GLU A 134 10.32 -6.19 -1.21
CA GLU A 134 9.00 -5.58 -1.27
C GLU A 134 7.90 -6.66 -1.32
N ILE A 135 6.82 -6.47 -0.57
CA ILE A 135 5.55 -7.17 -0.80
C ILE A 135 4.77 -6.39 -1.83
N ARG A 136 4.29 -7.06 -2.87
CA ARG A 136 3.52 -6.45 -3.96
C ARG A 136 2.02 -6.64 -3.76
N PHE A 137 1.24 -5.66 -4.20
CA PHE A 137 -0.21 -5.67 -4.28
C PHE A 137 -0.64 -5.27 -5.68
N ASP A 138 -0.15 -6.02 -6.67
CA ASP A 138 -0.42 -5.74 -8.07
C ASP A 138 -1.89 -6.00 -8.40
N MET A 139 -2.39 -5.32 -9.44
CA MET A 139 -3.74 -5.53 -9.95
C MET A 139 -3.71 -6.58 -11.04
N ASP A 140 -4.63 -7.55 -10.96
CA ASP A 140 -4.50 -8.82 -11.67
C ASP A 140 -4.90 -8.80 -13.15
N TYR A 141 -5.53 -7.72 -13.63
CA TYR A 141 -5.98 -7.66 -15.01
C TYR A 141 -6.12 -6.24 -15.59
N GLU A 142 -6.15 -6.18 -16.92
CA GLU A 142 -6.47 -4.99 -17.70
C GLU A 142 -8.00 -4.90 -17.93
N VAL A 143 -8.59 -3.70 -17.81
CA VAL A 143 -10.05 -3.53 -17.69
C VAL A 143 -10.86 -3.64 -18.98
N GLY A 144 -10.26 -4.01 -20.11
CA GLY A 144 -10.96 -4.24 -21.38
C GLY A 144 -11.70 -3.01 -21.90
N SER A 145 -12.73 -3.22 -22.74
CA SER A 145 -13.60 -2.13 -23.17
C SER A 145 -14.62 -1.76 -22.10
N GLU A 146 -15.10 -0.51 -22.14
CA GLU A 146 -16.11 -0.01 -21.20
C GLU A 146 -17.37 -0.87 -21.19
N ASP A 147 -17.87 -1.22 -22.38
CA ASP A 147 -19.06 -2.04 -22.54
C ASP A 147 -18.91 -3.43 -21.90
N GLU A 148 -17.75 -4.07 -22.08
CA GLU A 148 -17.45 -5.36 -21.47
C GLU A 148 -17.35 -5.24 -19.95
N PHE A 149 -16.64 -4.22 -19.45
CA PHE A 149 -16.44 -4.02 -18.02
C PHE A 149 -17.76 -3.72 -17.31
N VAL A 150 -18.58 -2.82 -17.86
CA VAL A 150 -19.83 -2.37 -17.24
C VAL A 150 -20.91 -3.44 -17.26
N LYS A 151 -20.97 -4.27 -18.32
CA LYS A 151 -21.98 -5.34 -18.47
C LYS A 151 -21.54 -6.68 -17.88
N SER A 152 -20.26 -6.85 -17.57
CA SER A 152 -19.74 -8.08 -16.96
C SER A 152 -20.38 -8.32 -15.59
N ASN A 153 -20.63 -9.58 -15.28
CA ASN A 153 -21.00 -10.04 -13.94
C ASN A 153 -19.81 -10.69 -13.20
N ASP A 154 -18.62 -10.68 -13.81
CA ASP A 154 -17.41 -11.27 -13.24
C ASP A 154 -16.91 -10.43 -12.05
N ASP A 155 -16.09 -11.01 -11.17
CA ASP A 155 -15.51 -10.25 -10.08
C ASP A 155 -14.62 -9.09 -10.58
N LEU A 156 -14.53 -8.03 -9.77
CA LEU A 156 -13.61 -6.92 -10.01
C LEU A 156 -12.14 -7.36 -9.90
N PRO A 157 -11.17 -6.57 -10.40
CA PRO A 157 -9.78 -6.99 -10.36
C PRO A 157 -9.30 -7.12 -8.94
N VAL A 158 -8.55 -8.17 -8.64
CA VAL A 158 -7.84 -8.22 -7.37
C VAL A 158 -7.03 -6.93 -7.20
N ASN A 159 -7.08 -6.37 -6.00
CA ASN A 159 -6.42 -5.11 -5.62
C ASN A 159 -6.82 -3.87 -6.45
N TRP A 160 -7.95 -3.88 -7.17
CA TRP A 160 -8.41 -2.76 -8.00
C TRP A 160 -8.54 -1.44 -7.24
N GLN A 161 -8.90 -1.53 -5.96
CA GLN A 161 -9.11 -0.39 -5.06
C GLN A 161 -7.86 0.49 -4.99
N LEU A 162 -6.67 -0.11 -5.05
CA LEU A 162 -5.41 0.62 -4.96
C LEU A 162 -5.21 1.51 -6.19
N ARG A 163 -5.40 0.95 -7.38
CA ARG A 163 -5.32 1.68 -8.65
C ARG A 163 -6.41 2.75 -8.75
N PHE A 164 -7.63 2.41 -8.35
CA PHE A 164 -8.77 3.32 -8.33
C PHE A 164 -8.52 4.53 -7.43
N LEU A 165 -8.01 4.33 -6.22
CA LEU A 165 -7.64 5.40 -5.30
C LEU A 165 -6.47 6.23 -5.83
N HIS A 166 -5.39 5.57 -6.25
CA HIS A 166 -4.22 6.22 -6.83
C HIS A 166 -4.62 7.16 -7.96
N ASN A 167 -5.44 6.67 -8.91
CA ASN A 167 -5.82 7.45 -10.08
C ASN A 167 -6.71 8.65 -9.73
N GLN A 168 -7.69 8.48 -8.83
CA GLN A 168 -8.48 9.60 -8.32
C GLN A 168 -7.61 10.68 -7.67
N LEU A 169 -6.68 10.28 -6.80
CA LEU A 169 -5.79 11.19 -6.09
C LEU A 169 -4.83 11.93 -7.04
N PHE A 170 -4.24 11.22 -8.00
CA PHE A 170 -3.32 11.81 -8.98
C PHE A 170 -4.03 12.74 -9.97
N HIS A 171 -5.29 12.47 -10.32
CA HIS A 171 -6.10 13.42 -11.09
C HIS A 171 -6.47 14.65 -10.28
N LYS A 172 -6.88 14.46 -9.01
CA LYS A 172 -7.33 15.54 -8.13
C LYS A 172 -6.21 16.49 -7.72
N PHE A 173 -5.04 15.94 -7.36
CA PHE A 173 -3.94 16.69 -6.76
C PHE A 173 -2.73 16.77 -7.70
N GLN A 174 -2.36 18.00 -8.03
CA GLN A 174 -1.23 18.32 -8.89
C GLN A 174 -0.32 19.28 -8.11
N PHE A 175 0.86 18.81 -7.72
CA PHE A 175 1.86 19.60 -7.00
C PHE A 175 3.28 19.06 -7.26
N PRO A 176 4.33 19.90 -7.15
CA PRO A 176 5.69 19.53 -7.51
C PRO A 176 6.33 18.36 -6.78
N SER A 177 5.94 18.07 -5.54
CA SER A 177 6.54 16.99 -4.75
C SER A 177 5.72 15.69 -4.74
N ARG A 178 4.67 15.58 -5.56
CA ARG A 178 3.81 14.39 -5.57
C ARG A 178 4.58 13.19 -6.07
N PHE A 179 4.39 12.03 -5.47
CA PHE A 179 5.17 10.86 -5.86
C PHE A 179 4.42 9.56 -5.58
N CYS A 180 4.57 8.57 -6.44
CA CYS A 180 4.23 7.17 -6.15
C CYS A 180 5.30 6.28 -6.79
N PRO A 181 6.05 5.46 -6.04
CA PRO A 181 7.29 4.83 -6.53
C PRO A 181 7.13 3.69 -7.54
N GLY A 182 5.94 3.32 -7.97
CA GLY A 182 5.78 2.04 -8.66
C GLY A 182 4.39 1.45 -8.58
N ALA A 183 4.32 0.16 -8.90
CA ALA A 183 3.20 -0.63 -8.42
C ALA A 183 3.16 -0.66 -6.88
N HIS A 184 1.95 -0.83 -6.37
CA HIS A 184 1.66 -0.76 -4.94
C HIS A 184 2.43 -1.83 -4.18
N HIS A 185 3.20 -1.41 -3.19
CA HIS A 185 4.03 -2.30 -2.40
C HIS A 185 4.21 -1.80 -0.97
N SER A 186 4.64 -2.70 -0.10
CA SER A 186 5.20 -2.39 1.21
C SER A 186 6.66 -2.85 1.25
N THR A 187 7.58 -1.94 1.53
CA THR A 187 8.99 -2.31 1.74
C THR A 187 9.11 -3.15 3.02
N ILE A 188 9.72 -4.33 2.90
CA ILE A 188 9.98 -5.29 3.98
C ILE A 188 11.32 -5.00 4.63
N LEU A 189 12.32 -4.72 3.79
CA LEU A 189 13.73 -4.68 4.14
C LEU A 189 14.48 -3.83 3.12
N ARG A 190 15.50 -3.07 3.54
CA ARG A 190 16.36 -2.31 2.63
C ARG A 190 17.77 -2.84 2.56
N LYS A 191 18.42 -2.62 1.41
CA LYS A 191 19.81 -2.98 1.15
C LYS A 191 20.10 -4.46 1.42
N ALA A 192 19.18 -5.33 1.02
CA ALA A 192 19.21 -6.75 1.29
C ALA A 192 20.36 -7.45 0.54
N GLU A 193 21.31 -7.99 1.29
CA GLU A 193 22.37 -8.85 0.78
C GLU A 193 22.17 -10.26 1.33
N PHE A 194 22.12 -11.24 0.43
CA PHE A 194 21.95 -12.64 0.80
C PHE A 194 23.30 -13.32 1.01
N ARG A 195 23.33 -14.33 1.88
CA ARG A 195 24.55 -15.13 2.16
C ARG A 195 25.11 -15.81 0.91
N SER A 196 24.23 -16.23 0.01
CA SER A 196 24.58 -16.70 -1.34
C SER A 196 23.35 -16.64 -2.25
N SER A 197 23.54 -16.88 -3.55
CA SER A 197 22.43 -17.05 -4.50
C SER A 197 21.48 -18.17 -4.08
N ALA A 198 22.00 -19.28 -3.54
CA ALA A 198 21.16 -20.37 -3.06
C ALA A 198 20.26 -19.94 -1.89
N HIS A 199 20.79 -19.18 -0.93
CA HIS A 199 19.98 -18.65 0.19
C HIS A 199 18.92 -17.66 -0.30
N ARG A 200 19.25 -16.83 -1.29
CA ARG A 200 18.29 -15.95 -1.97
C ARG A 200 17.15 -16.76 -2.57
N ASP A 201 17.46 -17.79 -3.35
CA ASP A 201 16.45 -18.62 -4.01
C ASP A 201 15.57 -19.35 -2.99
N THR A 202 16.16 -19.89 -1.92
CA THR A 202 15.41 -20.55 -0.83
C THR A 202 14.49 -19.56 -0.10
N TYR A 203 14.95 -18.35 0.21
CA TYR A 203 14.14 -17.31 0.84
C TYR A 203 12.92 -16.96 -0.03
N PHE A 204 13.10 -16.69 -1.31
CA PHE A 204 11.99 -16.37 -2.21
C PHE A 204 11.04 -17.56 -2.42
N GLN A 205 11.55 -18.81 -2.42
CA GLN A 205 10.69 -20.00 -2.44
C GLN A 205 9.80 -20.10 -1.19
N GLN A 206 10.33 -19.77 0.00
CA GLN A 206 9.54 -19.70 1.22
C GLN A 206 8.48 -18.61 1.14
N CYS A 207 8.87 -17.39 0.76
CA CYS A 207 7.93 -16.27 0.61
C CYS A 207 6.81 -16.60 -0.38
N ASN A 208 7.13 -17.24 -1.51
CA ASN A 208 6.14 -17.66 -2.51
C ASN A 208 5.14 -18.68 -1.96
N LYS A 209 5.55 -19.58 -1.05
CA LYS A 209 4.62 -20.51 -0.40
C LYS A 209 3.60 -19.76 0.47
N VAL A 210 4.08 -18.80 1.26
CA VAL A 210 3.24 -17.96 2.14
C VAL A 210 2.28 -17.11 1.31
N VAL A 211 2.77 -16.40 0.29
CA VAL A 211 1.94 -15.59 -0.61
C VAL A 211 0.87 -16.45 -1.30
N ARG A 212 1.20 -17.68 -1.73
CA ARG A 212 0.20 -18.62 -2.29
C ARG A 212 -0.88 -18.99 -1.27
N GLN A 213 -0.52 -19.18 -0.01
CA GLN A 213 -1.50 -19.46 1.05
C GLN A 213 -2.44 -18.27 1.27
N TRP A 214 -1.92 -17.04 1.35
CA TRP A 214 -2.74 -15.84 1.43
C TRP A 214 -3.66 -15.69 0.21
N ARG A 215 -3.16 -15.96 -1.00
CA ARG A 215 -3.99 -15.95 -2.22
C ARG A 215 -5.10 -17.00 -2.21
N GLN A 216 -4.86 -18.18 -1.64
CA GLN A 216 -5.90 -19.21 -1.48
C GLN A 216 -7.01 -18.80 -0.50
N GLN A 217 -6.70 -17.91 0.46
CA GLN A 217 -7.69 -17.34 1.37
C GLN A 217 -8.53 -16.23 0.69
N GLY A 218 -8.10 -15.74 -0.47
CA GLY A 218 -8.75 -14.66 -1.20
C GLY A 218 -8.41 -13.27 -0.65
N VAL A 219 -9.03 -12.25 -1.23
CA VAL A 219 -8.89 -10.86 -0.76
C VAL A 219 -9.37 -10.74 0.68
N GLN A 220 -8.59 -10.03 1.50
CA GLN A 220 -8.91 -9.79 2.90
C GLN A 220 -9.17 -8.30 3.12
N PRO A 221 -10.21 -7.93 3.89
CA PRO A 221 -10.38 -6.57 4.33
C PRO A 221 -9.25 -6.17 5.29
N LEU A 222 -8.73 -4.95 5.15
CA LEU A 222 -7.80 -4.39 6.14
C LEU A 222 -8.60 -3.88 7.32
N VAL A 223 -8.87 -4.77 8.26
CA VAL A 223 -9.69 -4.48 9.45
C VAL A 223 -8.79 -4.16 10.64
N TRP A 224 -9.05 -3.03 11.28
CA TRP A 224 -8.45 -2.71 12.57
C TRP A 224 -9.07 -3.57 13.68
N ASP A 225 -8.24 -4.12 14.57
CA ASP A 225 -8.71 -4.81 15.77
C ASP A 225 -8.78 -3.84 16.95
N PRO A 226 -9.99 -3.48 17.44
CA PRO A 226 -10.17 -2.61 18.59
C PRO A 226 -9.60 -3.19 19.89
N ALA A 227 -9.34 -4.50 19.97
CA ALA A 227 -8.76 -5.13 21.15
C ALA A 227 -7.24 -4.87 21.27
N ASN A 228 -6.58 -4.51 20.17
CA ASN A 228 -5.14 -4.22 20.13
C ASN A 228 -4.85 -2.71 20.14
N ASP A 229 -5.75 -1.95 20.78
CA ASP A 229 -5.78 -0.49 20.79
C ASP A 229 -4.49 0.11 21.36
N THR A 230 -3.83 0.93 20.57
CA THR A 230 -2.74 1.79 21.05
C THR A 230 -3.34 3.12 21.49
N PRO A 231 -3.08 3.60 22.72
CA PRO A 231 -3.59 4.88 23.20
C PRO A 231 -3.29 6.04 22.22
N GLY A 232 -4.31 6.48 21.48
CA GLY A 232 -4.17 7.50 20.43
C GLY A 232 -4.97 7.19 19.16
N ILE A 233 -5.13 5.91 18.79
CA ILE A 233 -5.90 5.47 17.62
C ILE A 233 -7.40 5.58 17.86
N GLN A 234 -7.87 5.42 19.11
CA GLN A 234 -9.26 5.68 19.49
C GLN A 234 -9.79 7.08 19.08
N ARG A 235 -8.90 8.09 18.93
CA ARG A 235 -9.29 9.43 18.39
C ARG A 235 -9.45 9.47 16.87
N LEU A 236 -8.93 8.46 16.18
CA LEU A 236 -9.05 8.22 14.74
C LEU A 236 -10.11 7.17 14.41
N ALA A 237 -10.83 6.65 15.42
CA ALA A 237 -11.90 5.68 15.22
C ALA A 237 -12.82 6.16 14.08
N CYS A 238 -13.21 5.25 13.19
CA CYS A 238 -13.87 5.57 11.93
C CYS A 238 -15.06 6.50 12.16
N GLN A 239 -14.90 7.79 11.89
CA GLN A 239 -15.96 8.77 12.04
C GLN A 239 -16.70 8.90 10.72
N TYR A 240 -17.91 8.34 10.65
CA TYR A 240 -18.83 8.59 9.55
C TYR A 240 -19.85 9.63 9.99
N GLN A 241 -19.92 10.76 9.30
CA GLN A 241 -20.81 11.88 9.65
C GLN A 241 -20.66 12.35 11.11
N GLY A 242 -19.45 12.29 11.66
CA GLY A 242 -19.14 12.72 13.02
C GLY A 242 -19.48 11.70 14.12
N GLN A 243 -19.91 10.48 13.77
CA GLN A 243 -20.13 9.39 14.72
C GLN A 243 -19.11 8.28 14.54
N VAL A 244 -18.63 7.72 15.65
CA VAL A 244 -17.76 6.53 15.63
C VAL A 244 -18.59 5.33 15.15
N VAL A 245 -18.16 4.74 14.04
CA VAL A 245 -18.79 3.56 13.43
C VAL A 245 -17.92 2.34 13.69
N HIS A 246 -18.53 1.32 14.31
CA HIS A 246 -17.87 0.04 14.59
C HIS A 246 -18.20 -1.04 13.55
N GLU A 247 -18.97 -0.73 12.52
CA GLU A 247 -19.30 -1.68 11.47
C GLU A 247 -18.05 -2.05 10.64
N PRO A 248 -17.75 -3.35 10.44
CA PRO A 248 -16.54 -3.80 9.72
C PRO A 248 -16.36 -3.18 8.33
N ALA A 249 -17.47 -2.88 7.63
CA ALA A 249 -17.47 -2.25 6.32
C ALA A 249 -16.77 -0.87 6.31
N TYR A 250 -16.70 -0.19 7.46
CA TYR A 250 -16.09 1.13 7.62
C TYR A 250 -14.71 1.10 8.30
N GLN A 251 -14.26 -0.07 8.74
CA GLN A 251 -13.00 -0.23 9.49
C GLN A 251 -11.75 -0.24 8.60
N SER A 252 -11.93 -0.46 7.29
CA SER A 252 -10.88 -0.24 6.29
C SER A 252 -10.77 1.25 5.91
N GLY A 253 -9.91 1.62 4.96
CA GLY A 253 -9.88 2.96 4.39
C GLY A 253 -8.49 3.50 4.16
N LEU A 254 -8.40 4.82 4.02
CA LEU A 254 -7.16 5.53 3.74
C LEU A 254 -6.66 6.24 5.00
N TYR A 255 -5.35 6.23 5.21
CA TYR A 255 -4.72 6.89 6.35
C TYR A 255 -3.81 8.03 5.87
N LEU A 256 -3.78 9.13 6.63
CA LEU A 256 -2.82 10.22 6.44
C LEU A 256 -1.64 10.05 7.40
N PHE A 257 -0.48 9.81 6.82
CA PHE A 257 0.79 9.65 7.50
C PHE A 257 1.58 10.97 7.47
N THR A 258 2.09 11.40 8.63
CA THR A 258 3.07 12.52 8.69
C THR A 258 4.51 12.04 8.51
N ASP A 259 4.73 10.76 8.80
CA ASP A 259 5.95 9.99 8.61
C ASP A 259 5.57 8.49 8.55
N ARG A 260 6.55 7.58 8.53
CA ARG A 260 6.30 6.14 8.32
C ARG A 260 5.51 5.44 9.43
N THR A 261 5.40 6.01 10.63
CA THR A 261 4.78 5.35 11.78
C THR A 261 3.64 6.17 12.38
N ARG A 262 3.60 7.49 12.09
CA ARG A 262 2.63 8.39 12.67
C ARG A 262 1.45 8.66 11.73
N ILE A 263 0.34 7.99 12.02
CA ILE A 263 -0.96 8.28 11.43
C ILE A 263 -1.62 9.45 12.16
N THR A 264 -2.21 10.37 11.41
CA THR A 264 -2.93 11.52 11.98
C THR A 264 -4.40 11.61 11.61
N HIS A 265 -4.83 10.93 10.54
CA HIS A 265 -6.22 10.90 10.10
C HIS A 265 -6.53 9.52 9.51
N HIS A 266 -7.77 9.09 9.70
CA HIS A 266 -8.39 7.97 8.99
C HIS A 266 -9.54 8.52 8.15
N PHE A 267 -9.67 8.04 6.92
CA PHE A 267 -10.77 8.34 6.02
C PHE A 267 -11.48 7.03 5.69
N ALA A 268 -12.66 6.88 6.29
CA ALA A 268 -13.50 5.70 6.12
C ALA A 268 -14.04 5.60 4.68
N PRO A 269 -14.40 4.39 4.24
CA PRO A 269 -15.08 4.16 2.98
C PRO A 269 -16.34 5.01 2.83
N ASN A 270 -16.47 5.68 1.68
CA ASN A 270 -17.67 6.45 1.28
C ASN A 270 -18.25 5.95 -0.06
N PHE A 271 -17.59 4.98 -0.70
CA PHE A 271 -18.02 4.27 -1.90
C PHE A 271 -18.21 2.80 -1.55
N LEU A 272 -19.40 2.45 -1.07
CA LEU A 272 -19.67 1.14 -0.46
C LEU A 272 -20.14 0.10 -1.49
N PRO A 273 -20.08 -1.22 -1.20
CA PRO A 273 -20.70 -2.25 -2.04
C PRO A 273 -22.24 -2.13 -2.12
N PRO A 274 -22.92 -2.88 -3.02
CA PRO A 274 -22.36 -3.76 -4.04
C PRO A 274 -21.69 -2.94 -5.15
N TYR A 275 -20.54 -3.39 -5.68
CA TYR A 275 -19.78 -2.70 -6.73
C TYR A 275 -20.13 -3.16 -8.15
N ASN A 276 -20.91 -4.23 -8.28
CA ASN A 276 -21.26 -4.83 -9.55
C ASN A 276 -22.44 -4.15 -10.25
N THR A 277 -22.98 -3.05 -9.73
CA THR A 277 -24.03 -2.30 -10.43
C THR A 277 -23.44 -1.59 -11.67
N PRO A 278 -24.20 -1.41 -12.76
CA PRO A 278 -23.72 -0.74 -13.96
C PRO A 278 -23.15 0.66 -13.67
N GLU A 279 -23.77 1.41 -12.76
CA GLU A 279 -23.36 2.77 -12.39
C GLU A 279 -22.00 2.76 -11.70
N LYS A 280 -21.79 1.86 -10.73
CA LYS A 280 -20.52 1.77 -10.02
C LYS A 280 -19.42 1.17 -10.88
N ARG A 281 -19.73 0.18 -11.71
CA ARG A 281 -18.77 -0.34 -12.69
C ARG A 281 -18.33 0.74 -13.67
N HIS A 282 -19.25 1.59 -14.11
CA HIS A 282 -18.91 2.73 -14.97
C HIS A 282 -17.95 3.69 -14.24
N ILE A 283 -18.25 4.07 -13.00
CA ILE A 283 -17.35 4.92 -12.18
C ILE A 283 -15.98 4.28 -12.02
N ILE A 284 -15.92 3.00 -11.65
CA ILE A 284 -14.66 2.26 -11.48
C ILE A 284 -13.88 2.23 -12.79
N TYR A 285 -14.56 1.92 -13.90
CA TYR A 285 -13.94 1.89 -15.23
C TYR A 285 -13.32 3.24 -15.60
N GLN A 286 -13.99 4.37 -15.34
CA GLN A 286 -13.46 5.69 -15.67
C GLN A 286 -12.07 5.95 -15.06
N PHE A 287 -11.78 5.35 -13.90
CA PHE A 287 -10.48 5.47 -13.25
C PHE A 287 -9.55 4.29 -13.52
N LEU A 288 -10.03 3.12 -13.95
CA LEU A 288 -9.16 1.98 -14.25
C LEU A 288 -8.76 1.87 -15.72
N LYS A 289 -9.45 2.56 -16.64
CA LYS A 289 -9.17 2.54 -18.09
C LYS A 289 -7.82 3.14 -18.47
N GLU A 290 -7.18 3.84 -17.55
CA GLU A 290 -5.86 4.41 -17.71
C GLU A 290 -4.98 4.13 -16.50
N GLN A 291 -3.68 4.17 -16.72
CA GLN A 291 -2.69 4.05 -15.68
C GLN A 291 -1.64 5.15 -15.86
N TRP A 292 -1.08 5.58 -14.73
CA TRP A 292 0.04 6.49 -14.76
C TRP A 292 1.29 5.73 -15.22
N ASN A 293 1.95 6.21 -16.27
CA ASN A 293 3.22 5.66 -16.71
C ASN A 293 4.37 6.47 -16.08
N GLU A 294 5.18 5.79 -15.27
CA GLU A 294 6.25 6.40 -14.48
C GLU A 294 7.49 6.74 -15.31
N THR A 295 7.65 6.11 -16.46
CA THR A 295 8.75 6.40 -17.39
C THR A 295 8.44 7.64 -18.23
N THR A 296 7.21 7.75 -18.75
CA THR A 296 6.80 8.88 -19.61
C THR A 296 6.15 10.02 -18.83
N LEU A 297 5.86 9.82 -17.54
CA LEU A 297 5.20 10.78 -16.67
C LEU A 297 3.86 11.28 -17.23
N SER A 298 3.06 10.34 -17.74
CA SER A 298 1.80 10.64 -18.40
C SER A 298 0.76 9.56 -18.17
N TRP A 299 -0.51 9.92 -18.26
CA TRP A 299 -1.60 8.96 -18.35
C TRP A 299 -1.51 8.18 -19.66
N GLN A 300 -1.67 6.86 -19.56
CA GLN A 300 -1.72 5.97 -20.70
C GLN A 300 -2.96 5.08 -20.60
N PRO A 301 -3.67 4.82 -21.71
CA PRO A 301 -4.72 3.82 -21.72
C PRO A 301 -4.17 2.47 -21.28
N VAL A 302 -4.91 1.78 -20.43
CA VAL A 302 -4.66 0.36 -20.18
C VAL A 302 -5.06 -0.38 -21.45
N VAL A 303 -4.10 -1.00 -22.13
CA VAL A 303 -4.39 -1.77 -23.35
C VAL A 303 -5.21 -3.00 -22.95
N ALA A 304 -5.88 -3.68 -23.90
CA ALA A 304 -6.64 -4.90 -23.61
C ALA A 304 -5.78 -6.14 -23.86
N LYS A 305 -4.97 -6.55 -22.88
CA LYS A 305 -4.23 -7.81 -22.85
C LYS A 305 -4.38 -8.45 -21.47
N LYS A 306 -5.08 -9.59 -21.44
CA LYS A 306 -5.18 -10.41 -20.24
C LYS A 306 -3.79 -10.90 -19.83
N ARG A 307 -3.26 -10.41 -18.71
CA ARG A 307 -2.16 -11.09 -18.00
C ARG A 307 -2.79 -12.18 -17.13
N LYS A 308 -2.39 -13.44 -17.30
CA LYS A 308 -2.73 -14.50 -16.34
C LYS A 308 -1.67 -14.51 -15.25
N LEU A 309 -2.07 -14.49 -13.96
CA LEU A 309 -1.13 -14.62 -12.84
C LEU A 309 -0.53 -16.02 -12.68
N ASP A 310 -0.96 -16.98 -13.51
CA ASP A 310 -0.42 -18.34 -13.51
C ASP A 310 0.89 -18.48 -14.31
N ASP A 311 1.29 -17.43 -15.04
CA ASP A 311 2.60 -17.41 -15.67
C ASP A 311 3.62 -17.07 -14.58
N GLU A 312 4.39 -18.07 -14.16
CA GLU A 312 5.54 -17.90 -13.27
C GLU A 312 6.36 -16.68 -13.70
N PRO A 313 6.92 -15.89 -12.76
CA PRO A 313 7.74 -14.76 -13.12
C PRO A 313 8.87 -15.24 -14.03
N THR A 314 8.84 -14.81 -15.29
CA THR A 314 9.97 -14.92 -16.19
C THR A 314 11.16 -14.29 -15.47
N ARG A 315 12.18 -15.11 -15.24
CA ARG A 315 13.47 -14.68 -14.71
C ARG A 315 14.03 -13.59 -15.61
N GLU A 316 13.98 -12.36 -15.15
CA GLU A 316 14.89 -11.27 -15.55
C GLU A 316 15.66 -10.82 -14.31
#